data_AF-A0A7S3BY31-F1
#
_entry.id   AF-A0A7S3BY31-F1
#
_cell.length_a   1.000
_cell.length_b   1.000
_cell.length_c   1.000
_cell.angle_alpha   90.00
_cell.angle_beta   90.00
_cell.angle_gamma   90.00
#
_symmetry.space_group_name_H-M   'P 1'
#
loop_
_entity.id
_entity.type
_entity.pdbx_description
1 polymer ?
#
loop_
_entity_poly.entity_id
_entity_poly.type
_entity_poly.pdbx_seq_one_letter_code
_entity_poly.pdbx_strand_id
1 'polypeptide(L)'
;TLVVTTVHDCQVVDDMPQGQLTKHDVPVDVIVTPSRIIRVTDRAPKPSGVMWDLLSPQKLGQIKVLRDLKQRIEEESGIQLPQGPEETLPPTADRRGGRGRRRGRGGG
;
A
#
# COMPACT_ATOMS: atom_id res chain seq x y z
N THR A 1 -16.80 5.53 -0.27
CA THR A 1 -16.02 6.71 -0.70
C THR A 1 -15.89 6.74 -2.21
N LEU A 2 -16.00 7.92 -2.83
CA LEU A 2 -15.73 8.12 -4.26
C LEU A 2 -14.21 8.27 -4.48
N VAL A 3 -13.66 7.58 -5.48
CA VAL A 3 -12.24 7.59 -5.85
C VAL A 3 -12.14 8.04 -7.30
N VAL A 4 -11.46 9.16 -7.53
CA VAL A 4 -11.26 9.76 -8.85
C VAL A 4 -9.77 9.90 -9.11
N THR A 5 -9.33 9.56 -10.32
CA THR A 5 -7.94 9.72 -10.74
C THR A 5 -7.83 10.49 -12.05
N THR A 6 -6.67 11.11 -12.28
CA THR A 6 -6.31 11.77 -13.53
C THR A 6 -5.11 11.06 -14.16
N VAL A 7 -5.20 10.70 -15.43
CA VAL A 7 -4.14 10.02 -16.19
C VAL A 7 -4.05 10.58 -17.61
N HIS A 8 -2.96 10.31 -18.32
CA HIS A 8 -2.87 10.61 -19.75
C HIS A 8 -3.66 9.57 -20.57
N ASP A 9 -4.12 9.96 -21.76
CA ASP A 9 -4.88 9.07 -22.65
C ASP A 9 -4.15 7.75 -22.95
N CYS A 10 -2.82 7.77 -23.07
CA CYS A 10 -2.01 6.57 -23.34
C CYS A 10 -1.87 5.59 -22.16
N GLN A 11 -2.30 5.98 -20.96
CA GLN A 11 -2.31 5.09 -19.79
C GLN A 11 -3.63 4.32 -19.67
N VAL A 12 -4.62 4.66 -20.50
CA VAL A 12 -5.90 3.95 -20.57
C VAL A 12 -5.79 2.89 -21.66
N VAL A 13 -5.88 1.63 -21.25
CA VAL A 13 -5.90 0.46 -22.13
C VAL A 13 -7.29 -0.19 -22.09
N ASP A 14 -7.67 -0.84 -23.18
CA ASP A 14 -9.02 -1.43 -23.32
C ASP A 14 -9.18 -2.70 -22.48
N ASP A 15 -8.10 -3.46 -22.27
CA ASP A 15 -8.09 -4.68 -21.51
C ASP A 15 -6.96 -4.72 -20.48
N MET A 16 -7.29 -5.26 -19.31
CA MET A 16 -6.33 -5.56 -18.26
C MET A 16 -6.39 -7.06 -17.98
N PRO A 17 -5.25 -7.78 -18.01
CA PRO A 17 -5.23 -9.21 -17.73
C PRO A 17 -5.93 -9.55 -16.41
N GLN A 18 -6.78 -10.59 -16.43
CA GLN A 18 -7.46 -11.06 -15.24
C GLN A 18 -6.45 -11.42 -14.14
N GLY A 19 -6.75 -11.01 -12.90
CA GLY A 19 -5.90 -11.28 -11.74
C GLY A 19 -4.78 -10.26 -11.50
N GLN A 20 -4.69 -9.18 -12.28
CA GLN A 20 -3.76 -8.08 -11.96
C GLN A 20 -4.18 -7.28 -10.71
N LEU A 21 -5.49 -7.17 -10.45
CA LEU A 21 -5.97 -6.58 -9.21
C LEU A 21 -5.97 -7.62 -8.09
N THR A 22 -5.31 -7.26 -7.01
CA THR A 22 -5.31 -7.99 -5.76
C THR A 22 -6.50 -7.56 -4.90
N LYS A 23 -6.83 -8.38 -3.88
CA LYS A 23 -7.93 -8.09 -2.95
C LYS A 23 -7.75 -6.79 -2.16
N HIS A 24 -6.51 -6.30 -2.04
CA HIS A 24 -6.18 -5.08 -1.29
C HIS A 24 -6.12 -3.84 -2.18
N ASP A 25 -6.27 -3.98 -3.50
CA ASP A 25 -6.31 -2.84 -4.41
C ASP A 25 -7.64 -2.10 -4.32
N VAL A 26 -7.57 -0.77 -4.38
CA VAL A 26 -8.75 0.10 -4.32
C VAL A 26 -9.13 0.51 -5.74
N PRO A 27 -10.24 -0.01 -6.30
CA PRO A 27 -10.68 0.38 -7.64
C PRO A 27 -11.16 1.83 -7.66
N VAL A 28 -10.84 2.51 -8.77
CA VAL A 28 -11.30 3.87 -9.06
C VAL A 28 -12.73 3.85 -9.60
N ASP A 29 -13.52 4.89 -9.29
CA ASP A 29 -14.87 5.04 -9.83
C ASP A 29 -14.89 5.90 -11.10
N VAL A 30 -13.94 6.84 -11.22
CA VAL A 30 -13.82 7.76 -12.36
C VAL A 30 -12.37 7.93 -12.76
N ILE A 31 -12.11 7.83 -14.06
CA ILE A 31 -10.83 8.14 -14.70
C ILE A 31 -11.04 9.37 -15.56
N VAL A 32 -10.24 10.40 -15.33
CA VAL A 32 -10.24 11.63 -16.13
C VAL A 32 -8.98 11.68 -16.96
N THR A 33 -9.12 11.83 -18.27
CA THR A 33 -8.02 12.13 -19.19
C THR A 33 -8.20 13.53 -19.78
N PRO A 34 -7.17 14.13 -20.40
CA PRO A 34 -7.32 15.39 -21.10
C PRO A 34 -8.44 15.40 -22.15
N SER A 35 -8.72 14.25 -22.79
CA SER A 35 -9.72 14.15 -23.86
C SER A 35 -11.11 13.73 -23.39
N ARG A 36 -11.25 13.01 -22.26
CA ARG A 36 -12.53 12.43 -21.84
C ARG A 36 -12.61 12.07 -20.36
N ILE A 37 -13.84 11.83 -19.90
CA ILE A 37 -14.15 11.31 -18.57
C ILE A 37 -14.75 9.92 -18.70
N ILE A 38 -14.21 8.95 -17.98
CA ILE A 38 -14.63 7.55 -17.99
C ILE A 38 -15.20 7.21 -16.61
N ARG A 39 -16.46 6.77 -16.55
CA ARG A 39 -17.08 6.23 -15.33
C ARG A 39 -16.97 4.71 -15.33
N VAL A 40 -16.33 4.16 -14.30
CA VAL A 40 -16.07 2.71 -14.21
C VAL A 40 -17.24 2.04 -13.49
N THR A 41 -18.13 1.40 -14.26
CA THR A 41 -19.34 0.76 -13.71
C THR A 41 -19.09 -0.67 -13.24
N ASP A 42 -18.33 -1.45 -14.00
CA ASP A 42 -17.97 -2.82 -13.67
C ASP A 42 -16.60 -2.87 -12.98
N ARG A 43 -16.61 -2.95 -11.65
CA ARG A 43 -15.38 -2.94 -10.83
C ARG A 43 -15.51 -3.87 -9.64
N ALA A 44 -14.37 -4.38 -9.19
CA ALA A 44 -14.27 -5.13 -7.95
C ALA A 44 -14.81 -4.32 -6.75
N PRO A 45 -15.29 -4.99 -5.68
CA PRO A 45 -15.63 -4.31 -4.45
C PRO A 45 -14.39 -3.64 -3.84
N LYS A 46 -14.59 -2.49 -3.21
CA LYS A 46 -13.50 -1.82 -2.49
C LYS A 46 -13.15 -2.63 -1.24
N PRO A 47 -11.84 -2.80 -0.94
CA PRO A 47 -11.44 -3.47 0.28
C PRO A 47 -11.96 -2.70 1.50
N SER A 48 -12.33 -3.45 2.53
CA SER A 48 -12.80 -2.91 3.81
C SER A 48 -11.87 -3.34 4.93
N GLY A 49 -11.37 -2.36 5.70
CA GLY A 49 -10.51 -2.63 6.84
C GLY A 49 -9.16 -3.23 6.44
N VAL A 50 -8.53 -3.90 7.41
CA VAL A 50 -7.22 -4.54 7.24
C VAL A 50 -7.41 -6.04 7.04
N MET A 51 -6.79 -6.59 5.99
CA MET A 51 -6.77 -8.03 5.71
C MET A 51 -5.68 -8.72 6.53
N TRP A 52 -5.98 -9.01 7.79
CA TRP A 52 -5.02 -9.56 8.76
C TRP A 52 -4.44 -10.93 8.33
N ASP A 53 -5.21 -11.72 7.60
CA ASP A 53 -4.82 -13.01 6.99
C ASP A 53 -3.74 -12.89 5.90
N LEU A 54 -3.49 -11.69 5.38
CA LEU A 54 -2.42 -11.44 4.40
C LEU A 54 -1.15 -10.88 5.04
N LEU A 55 -1.16 -10.61 6.35
CA LEU A 55 -0.04 -10.01 7.07
C LEU A 55 0.77 -11.08 7.80
N SER A 56 1.97 -11.36 7.28
CA SER A 56 2.94 -12.24 7.92
C SER A 56 3.42 -11.67 9.27
N PRO A 57 3.87 -12.52 10.20
CA PRO A 57 4.47 -12.04 11.45
C PRO A 57 5.69 -11.13 11.19
N GLN A 58 6.45 -11.38 10.11
CA GLN A 58 7.56 -10.53 9.68
C GLN A 58 7.08 -9.14 9.26
N LYS A 59 5.96 -9.03 8.51
CA LYS A 59 5.37 -7.74 8.09
C LYS A 59 4.88 -6.94 9.30
N LEU A 60 4.21 -7.60 10.25
CA LEU A 60 3.79 -6.99 11.51
C LEU A 60 4.99 -6.55 12.36
N GLY A 61 6.09 -7.31 12.33
CA GLY A 61 7.36 -6.93 12.96
C GLY A 61 7.93 -5.63 12.39
N GLN A 62 7.96 -5.51 11.05
CA GLN A 62 8.50 -4.33 10.36
C GLN A 62 7.56 -3.10 10.41
N ILE A 63 6.25 -3.30 10.25
CA ILE A 63 5.26 -2.21 10.17
C ILE A 63 4.64 -1.99 11.55
N LYS A 64 5.33 -1.21 12.38
CA LYS A 64 4.94 -0.94 13.79
C LYS A 64 3.47 -0.55 13.94
N VAL A 65 2.96 0.35 13.10
CA VAL A 65 1.57 0.83 13.21
C VAL A 65 0.54 -0.28 13.03
N LEU A 66 0.80 -1.28 12.18
CA LEU A 66 -0.12 -2.39 11.96
C LEU A 66 -0.11 -3.37 13.13
N ARG A 67 1.06 -3.63 13.73
CA ARG A 67 1.17 -4.45 14.94
C ARG A 67 0.46 -3.80 16.12
N ASP A 68 0.72 -2.52 16.36
CA ASP A 68 0.11 -1.79 17.48
C ASP A 68 -1.42 -1.71 17.30
N LEU A 69 -1.90 -1.55 16.05
CA LEU A 69 -3.33 -1.61 15.74
C LEU A 69 -3.93 -2.99 15.97
N LYS A 70 -3.26 -4.07 15.52
CA LYS A 70 -3.71 -5.45 15.71
C LYS A 70 -3.89 -5.75 17.21
N GLN A 71 -2.86 -5.46 18.01
CA GLN A 71 -2.86 -5.68 19.44
C GLN A 71 -4.05 -4.99 20.12
N ARG A 72 -4.28 -3.71 19.82
CA ARG A 72 -5.41 -2.95 20.41
C ARG A 72 -6.76 -3.58 20.08
N ILE A 73 -6.98 -3.99 18.83
CA ILE A 73 -8.24 -4.62 18.42
C ILE A 73 -8.45 -5.96 19.14
N GLU A 74 -7.38 -6.75 19.31
CA GLU A 74 -7.45 -8.03 20.03
C GLU A 74 -7.74 -7.82 21.53
N GLU A 75 -7.15 -6.79 22.15
CA GLU A 75 -7.41 -6.40 23.55
C GLU A 75 -8.85 -5.92 23.74
N GLU A 76 -9.37 -5.10 22.82
CA GLU A 76 -10.73 -4.53 22.89
C GLU A 76 -11.82 -5.57 22.58
N SER A 77 -11.58 -6.45 21.60
CA SER A 77 -12.56 -7.46 21.17
C SER A 77 -12.46 -8.77 21.94
N GLY A 78 -11.32 -9.04 22.59
CA GLY A 78 -10.99 -10.33 23.20
C GLY A 78 -10.77 -11.47 22.21
N ILE A 79 -10.75 -11.18 20.90
CA ILE A 79 -10.60 -12.17 19.82
C ILE A 79 -9.23 -12.01 19.20
N GLN A 80 -8.51 -13.12 19.04
CA GLN A 80 -7.25 -13.15 18.29
C GLN A 80 -7.53 -13.03 16.78
N LEU A 81 -6.91 -12.03 16.14
CA LEU A 81 -7.08 -11.79 14.71
C LEU A 81 -6.21 -12.75 13.90
N PRO A 82 -6.65 -13.15 12.69
CA PRO A 82 -5.89 -14.06 11.86
C PRO A 82 -4.52 -13.47 11.48
N GLN A 83 -3.63 -14.34 11.02
CA GLN A 83 -2.29 -13.97 10.62
C GLN A 83 -1.92 -14.71 9.34
N GLY A 84 -1.24 -14.03 8.44
CA GLY A 84 -0.74 -14.62 7.22
C GLY A 84 0.45 -15.57 7.43
N PRO A 85 0.81 -16.34 6.40
CA PRO A 85 1.95 -17.25 6.45
C PRO A 85 3.26 -16.49 6.63
N GLU A 86 4.30 -17.19 7.08
CA GLU A 86 5.64 -16.60 7.15
C GLU A 86 6.16 -16.21 5.77
N GLU A 87 6.90 -15.11 5.71
CA GLU A 87 7.43 -14.56 4.46
C GLU A 87 8.83 -13.99 4.68
N THR A 88 9.73 -14.24 3.73
CA THR A 88 11.03 -13.57 3.66
C THR A 88 10.85 -12.19 3.05
N LEU A 89 11.01 -11.15 3.87
CA LEU A 89 10.85 -9.77 3.41
C LEU A 89 12.13 -9.22 2.77
N PRO A 90 12.00 -8.37 1.74
CA PRO A 90 13.15 -7.63 1.24
C PRO A 90 13.75 -6.74 2.33
N PRO A 91 15.04 -6.40 2.23
CA PRO A 91 15.65 -5.47 3.17
C PRO A 91 14.93 -4.12 3.11
N THR A 92 14.57 -3.59 4.27
CA THR A 92 14.00 -2.24 4.36
C THR A 92 15.01 -1.22 3.85
N ALA A 93 14.58 -0.32 2.97
CA ALA A 93 15.44 0.71 2.41
C ALA A 93 16.12 1.52 3.52
N ASP A 94 17.45 1.44 3.56
CA ASP A 94 18.26 2.11 4.56
C ASP A 94 18.41 3.58 4.19
N ARG A 95 17.60 4.43 4.81
CA ARG A 95 17.77 5.89 4.72
C ARG A 95 18.92 6.36 5.61
N ARG A 96 20.09 5.72 5.51
CA ARG A 96 21.31 6.15 6.21
C ARG A 96 21.72 7.52 5.66
N GLY A 97 21.47 8.54 6.48
CA GLY A 97 21.63 9.94 6.15
C GLY A 97 23.02 10.28 5.62
N GLY A 98 23.06 10.87 4.43
CA GLY A 98 24.21 11.60 3.91
C GLY A 98 24.45 12.88 4.71
N ARG A 99 24.92 12.77 5.95
CA ARG A 99 25.69 13.84 6.58
C ARG A 99 27.13 13.70 6.10
N GLY A 100 27.39 14.21 4.90
CA GLY A 100 28.75 14.48 4.46
C GLY A 100 29.44 15.37 5.49
N ARG A 101 30.33 14.80 6.29
CA ARG A 101 31.28 15.56 7.11
C ARG A 101 32.20 16.31 6.15
N ARG A 102 31.82 17.54 5.78
CA ARG A 102 32.73 18.50 5.16
C ARG A 102 33.73 18.92 6.23
N ARG A 103 34.80 18.14 6.40
CA ARG A 103 35.99 18.55 7.16
C ARG A 103 36.58 19.75 6.43
N GLY A 104 36.35 20.95 6.98
CA GLY A 104 37.04 22.16 6.58
C GLY A 104 38.53 21.97 6.81
N ARG A 105 39.28 21.93 5.71
CA ARG A 105 40.74 21.99 5.67
C ARG A 105 41.10 23.48 5.72
N GLY A 106 41.30 24.02 6.93
CA GLY A 106 41.93 25.33 7.12
C GLY A 106 43.44 25.11 7.22
N GLY A 107 44.17 25.55 6.19
CA GLY A 107 45.62 25.62 6.18
C GLY A 107 46.05 26.88 5.44
N GLY A 108 47.09 27.53 5.94
CA GLY A 108 47.72 28.72 5.36
C GLY A 108 47.53 29.95 6.21
#